data_AF-A0A9X0A6B3-F1
#
_entry.id   AF-A0A9X0A6B3-F1
#
_cell.length_a   1.000
_cell.length_b   1.000
_cell.length_c   1.000
_cell.angle_alpha   90.00
_cell.angle_beta   90.00
_cell.angle_gamma   90.00
#
_symmetry.space_group_name_H-M   'P 1'
#
loop_
_entity.id
_entity.type
_entity.pdbx_description
1 polymer ?
#
loop_
_entity_poly.entity_id
_entity_poly.type
_entity_poly.pdbx_seq_one_letter_code
_entity_poly.pdbx_strand_id
1 'polypeptide(L)'
;MNPIIHLKHKPGAGEEAFLPTLKTLFSAPVSSPLASVNINNVAELLLQLTNSKYLEKKGNSIDTTEVSSIHVSLSLAVANEILSSPDAPGVRLLCKILTMMDLTGCAQSTVKEMKILTTRMIEEIEDSVAVKSLNKFHKMLLILTDSENGEIQGAFVAVSCLDSND
;
A
#
# COMPACT_ATOMS: atom_id res chain seq x y z
N MET A 1 10.17 3.70 23.92
CA MET A 1 10.96 3.52 22.68
C MET A 1 10.91 2.04 22.31
N ASN A 2 9.99 1.65 21.43
CA ASN A 2 9.96 0.29 20.91
C ASN A 2 10.87 0.19 19.69
N PRO A 3 11.69 -0.87 19.56
CA PRO A 3 12.62 -0.99 18.46
C PRO A 3 11.86 -1.22 17.14
N ILE A 4 12.16 -0.36 16.17
CA ILE A 4 11.74 -0.51 14.78
C ILE A 4 12.37 -1.80 14.26
N ILE A 5 11.52 -2.77 13.93
CA ILE A 5 11.86 -4.01 13.22
C ILE A 5 12.68 -3.69 11.97
N HIS A 6 14.00 -3.82 12.08
CA HIS A 6 14.94 -3.74 10.97
C HIS A 6 14.95 -5.09 10.23
N LEU A 7 13.90 -5.34 9.45
CA LEU A 7 14.01 -6.27 8.33
C LEU A 7 14.83 -5.57 7.25
N LYS A 8 16.11 -5.92 7.12
CA LYS A 8 16.96 -5.47 6.02
C LYS A 8 16.55 -6.19 4.73
N HIS A 9 15.39 -5.84 4.20
CA HIS A 9 15.12 -5.98 2.78
C HIS A 9 15.79 -4.79 2.09
N LYS A 10 16.55 -5.02 1.01
CA LYS A 10 17.05 -3.92 0.19
C LYS A 10 15.90 -3.49 -0.72
N PRO A 11 15.28 -2.31 -0.48
CA PRO A 11 14.18 -1.85 -1.30
C PRO A 11 14.60 -1.76 -2.77
N GLY A 12 13.68 -2.10 -3.69
CA GLY A 12 13.92 -1.87 -5.12
C GLY A 12 14.02 -0.37 -5.41
N ALA A 13 14.68 0.04 -6.49
CA ALA A 13 14.84 1.46 -6.84
C ALA A 13 13.50 2.24 -6.92
N GLY A 14 12.41 1.56 -7.30
CA GLY A 14 11.06 2.13 -7.29
C GLY A 14 10.46 2.30 -5.90
N GLU A 15 10.77 1.40 -4.96
CA GLU A 15 10.36 1.51 -3.55
C GLU A 15 11.12 2.64 -2.83
N GLU A 16 12.44 2.76 -3.09
CA GLU A 16 13.29 3.81 -2.52
C GLU A 16 12.84 5.22 -2.93
N ALA A 17 12.36 5.38 -4.17
CA ALA A 17 11.94 6.67 -4.70
C ALA A 17 10.48 7.04 -4.37
N PHE A 18 9.65 6.07 -3.96
CA PHE A 18 8.20 6.27 -3.81
C PHE A 18 7.86 7.35 -2.77
N LEU A 19 8.23 7.12 -1.50
CA LEU A 19 7.93 8.04 -0.40
C LEU A 19 8.63 9.41 -0.57
N PRO A 20 9.93 9.50 -0.94
CA PRO A 20 10.57 10.79 -1.19
C PRO A 20 9.87 11.62 -2.27
N THR A 21 9.38 10.98 -3.33
CA THR A 21 8.65 11.68 -4.40
C THR A 21 7.34 12.27 -3.87
N LEU A 22 6.55 11.48 -3.13
CA LEU A 22 5.29 11.97 -2.56
C LEU A 22 5.53 13.08 -1.53
N LYS A 23 6.54 12.94 -0.66
CA LYS A 23 6.92 13.98 0.31
C LYS A 23 7.29 15.29 -0.35
N THR A 24 8.02 15.23 -1.47
CA THR A 24 8.37 16.41 -2.26
C THR A 24 7.13 17.12 -2.78
N LEU A 25 6.14 16.36 -3.25
CA LEU A 25 4.86 16.91 -3.71
C LEU A 25 4.01 17.47 -2.57
N PHE A 26 3.95 16.80 -1.42
CA PHE A 26 3.22 17.30 -0.24
C PHE A 26 3.82 18.59 0.34
N SER A 27 5.14 18.74 0.21
CA SER A 27 5.88 19.89 0.74
C SER A 27 6.07 21.02 -0.29
N ALA A 28 5.57 20.86 -1.51
CA ALA A 28 5.75 21.85 -2.56
C ALA A 28 4.98 23.14 -2.21
N PRO A 29 5.66 24.31 -2.16
CA PRO A 29 4.97 25.57 -1.92
C PRO A 29 4.07 25.92 -3.10
N VAL A 30 2.99 26.68 -2.86
CA VAL A 30 2.02 27.08 -3.91
C VAL A 30 2.63 27.86 -5.08
N SER A 31 3.79 28.48 -4.88
CA SER A 31 4.56 29.15 -5.93
C SER A 31 5.37 28.21 -6.81
N SER A 32 5.55 26.95 -6.39
CA SER A 32 6.27 25.93 -7.14
C SER A 32 5.38 25.37 -8.27
N PRO A 33 5.94 25.11 -9.45
CA PRO A 33 5.23 24.36 -10.51
C PRO A 33 4.70 23.00 -10.02
N LEU A 34 5.36 22.39 -9.03
CA LEU A 34 4.94 21.11 -8.45
C LEU A 34 3.60 21.16 -7.72
N ALA A 35 3.18 22.33 -7.21
CA ALA A 35 1.89 22.45 -6.53
C ALA A 35 0.68 22.26 -7.48
N SER A 36 0.89 22.42 -8.79
CA SER A 36 -0.13 22.16 -9.82
C SER A 36 -0.28 20.68 -10.20
N VAL A 37 0.67 19.84 -9.77
CA VAL A 37 0.68 18.41 -10.11
C VAL A 37 -0.38 17.67 -9.31
N ASN A 38 -1.17 16.83 -9.98
CA ASN A 38 -2.12 15.96 -9.29
C ASN A 38 -1.38 14.81 -8.60
N ILE A 39 -1.20 14.94 -7.29
CA ILE A 39 -0.46 13.97 -6.45
C ILE A 39 -1.11 12.58 -6.48
N ASN A 40 -2.44 12.48 -6.64
CA ASN A 40 -3.11 11.19 -6.78
C ASN A 40 -2.63 10.44 -8.02
N ASN A 41 -2.59 11.12 -9.17
CA ASN A 41 -2.15 10.51 -10.42
C ASN A 41 -0.69 10.05 -10.34
N VAL A 42 0.16 10.83 -9.67
CA VAL A 42 1.58 10.44 -9.46
C VAL A 42 1.66 9.19 -8.60
N ALA A 43 0.95 9.14 -7.48
CA ALA A 43 0.97 7.98 -6.59
C ALA A 43 0.44 6.71 -7.28
N GLU A 44 -0.64 6.84 -8.05
CA GLU A 44 -1.22 5.74 -8.83
C GLU A 44 -0.25 5.25 -9.92
N LEU A 45 0.39 6.18 -10.65
CA LEU A 45 1.40 5.85 -11.66
C LEU A 45 2.61 5.13 -11.04
N LEU A 46 3.15 5.65 -9.94
CA LEU A 46 4.29 5.02 -9.26
C LEU A 46 3.95 3.60 -8.82
N LEU A 47 2.74 3.41 -8.28
CA LEU A 47 2.27 2.09 -7.86
C LEU A 47 2.07 1.12 -9.04
N GLN A 48 1.61 1.61 -10.19
CA GLN A 48 1.52 0.82 -11.41
C GLN A 48 2.90 0.38 -11.92
N LEU A 49 3.89 1.29 -11.87
CA LEU A 49 5.26 0.99 -12.29
C LEU A 49 5.98 0.01 -11.36
N THR A 50 5.61 -0.04 -10.07
CA THR A 50 6.17 -1.01 -9.11
C THR A 50 5.48 -2.36 -9.15
N ASN A 51 4.37 -2.51 -9.89
CA ASN A 51 3.62 -3.75 -9.94
C ASN A 51 4.30 -4.75 -10.87
N SER A 52 4.65 -5.91 -10.31
CA SER A 52 5.33 -7.00 -11.02
C SER A 52 4.57 -7.53 -12.24
N LYS A 53 3.25 -7.30 -12.32
CA LYS A 53 2.41 -7.67 -13.47
C LYS A 53 2.80 -6.93 -14.76
N TYR A 54 3.42 -5.76 -14.65
CA TYR A 54 3.82 -4.93 -15.80
C TYR A 54 5.32 -4.93 -16.08
N LEU A 55 6.12 -5.58 -15.22
CA LEU A 55 7.55 -5.75 -15.44
C LEU A 55 7.77 -7.00 -16.30
N GLU A 56 8.07 -6.80 -17.58
CA GLU A 56 8.38 -7.92 -18.49
C GLU A 56 9.51 -8.77 -17.90
N LYS A 57 9.26 -10.07 -17.75
CA LYS A 57 10.22 -11.05 -17.24
C LYS A 57 11.32 -11.30 -18.27
N LYS A 58 12.22 -10.34 -18.46
CA LYS A 58 13.36 -10.46 -19.37
C LYS A 58 14.47 -11.28 -18.69
N GLY A 59 14.44 -12.58 -18.91
CA GLY A 59 15.61 -13.46 -18.76
C GLY A 59 15.71 -14.23 -17.44
N ASN A 60 15.79 -15.55 -17.60
CA ASN A 60 16.33 -16.59 -16.72
C ASN A 60 15.87 -16.66 -15.25
N SER A 61 15.06 -17.70 -14.98
CA SER A 61 15.15 -18.55 -13.78
C SER A 61 15.71 -17.89 -12.52
N ILE A 62 14.91 -17.03 -11.89
CA ILE A 62 15.07 -16.71 -10.47
C ILE A 62 13.99 -17.52 -9.77
N ASP A 63 14.42 -18.31 -8.79
CA ASP A 63 13.59 -19.15 -7.92
C ASP A 63 12.28 -18.44 -7.55
N THR A 64 11.17 -19.09 -7.83
CA THR A 64 9.79 -18.61 -7.63
C THR A 64 9.37 -18.50 -6.16
N THR A 65 10.32 -18.51 -5.22
CA THR A 65 10.01 -18.70 -3.80
C THR A 65 10.18 -17.44 -2.96
N GLU A 66 10.95 -16.43 -3.36
CA GLU A 66 11.18 -15.25 -2.48
C GLU A 66 11.24 -13.89 -3.19
N VAL A 67 10.46 -13.68 -4.25
CA VAL A 67 10.13 -12.30 -4.63
C VAL A 67 9.02 -11.83 -3.71
N SER A 68 9.40 -11.38 -2.50
CA SER A 68 8.54 -10.51 -1.70
C SER A 68 8.05 -9.43 -2.65
N SER A 69 6.75 -9.44 -2.96
CA SER A 69 6.15 -8.48 -3.87
C SER A 69 6.61 -7.08 -3.46
N ILE A 70 7.07 -6.25 -4.39
CA ILE A 70 7.48 -4.86 -4.11
C ILE A 70 6.35 -4.12 -3.37
N HIS A 71 5.10 -4.53 -3.58
CA HIS A 71 3.94 -3.99 -2.89
C HIS A 71 3.87 -4.40 -1.41
N VAL A 72 4.41 -5.55 -1.01
CA VAL A 72 4.53 -5.95 0.40
C VAL A 72 5.48 -5.01 1.13
N SER A 73 6.69 -4.84 0.61
CA SER A 73 7.68 -3.95 1.23
C SER A 73 7.22 -2.50 1.22
N LEU A 74 6.63 -2.04 0.11
CA LEU A 74 6.05 -0.71 -0.01
C LEU A 74 4.88 -0.49 0.95
N SER A 75 4.01 -1.50 1.16
CA SER A 75 2.89 -1.39 2.10
C SER A 75 3.37 -1.20 3.53
N LEU A 76 4.44 -1.89 3.93
CA LEU A 76 5.06 -1.73 5.25
C LEU A 76 5.70 -0.36 5.40
N ALA A 77 6.42 0.11 4.37
CA ALA A 77 7.02 1.44 4.36
C ALA A 77 5.96 2.54 4.49
N VAL A 78 4.85 2.43 3.75
CA VAL A 78 3.73 3.39 3.82
C VAL A 78 3.01 3.33 5.16
N ALA A 79 2.76 2.13 5.72
CA ALA A 79 2.16 1.99 7.04
C ALA A 79 3.04 2.64 8.13
N ASN A 80 4.36 2.44 8.06
CA ASN A 80 5.30 3.08 8.97
C ASN A 80 5.33 4.60 8.82
N GLU A 81 5.25 5.12 7.59
CA GLU A 81 5.16 6.56 7.34
C GLU A 81 3.90 7.17 7.97
N ILE A 82 2.74 6.53 7.78
CA ILE A 82 1.46 6.97 8.38
C ILE A 82 1.57 6.97 9.90
N LEU A 83 2.05 5.87 10.51
CA LEU A 83 2.19 5.77 11.97
C LEU A 83 3.25 6.72 12.55
N SER A 84 4.21 7.16 11.74
CA SER A 84 5.21 8.14 12.17
C SER A 84 4.66 9.55 12.21
N SER A 85 3.66 9.87 11.39
CA SER A 85 3.06 11.21 11.31
C SER A 85 1.59 11.13 10.86
N PRO A 86 0.67 10.71 11.73
CA PRO A 86 -0.74 10.48 11.38
C PRO A 86 -1.48 11.76 10.93
N ASP A 87 -1.01 12.93 11.35
CA ASP A 87 -1.59 14.24 11.00
C ASP A 87 -0.91 14.91 9.79
N ALA A 88 0.02 14.21 9.12
CA ALA A 88 0.79 14.81 8.03
C ALA A 88 -0.07 15.15 6.80
N PRO A 89 0.27 16.25 6.07
CA PRO A 89 -0.35 16.55 4.79
C PRO A 89 -0.02 15.41 3.81
N GLY A 90 -1.02 14.62 3.46
CA GLY A 90 -0.87 13.46 2.60
C GLY A 90 -1.35 12.14 3.20
N VAL A 91 -1.68 12.08 4.50
CA VAL A 91 -2.14 10.84 5.15
C VAL A 91 -3.33 10.22 4.43
N ARG A 92 -4.29 11.03 3.96
CA ARG A 92 -5.44 10.55 3.15
C ARG A 92 -5.00 9.83 1.89
N LEU A 93 -4.01 10.36 1.19
CA LEU A 93 -3.48 9.72 -0.02
C LEU A 93 -2.74 8.44 0.34
N LEU A 94 -1.92 8.45 1.40
CA LEU A 94 -1.20 7.26 1.87
C LEU A 94 -2.17 6.12 2.28
N CYS A 95 -3.27 6.44 2.96
CA CYS A 95 -4.31 5.45 3.26
C CYS A 95 -5.02 4.94 1.99
N LYS A 96 -5.26 5.82 1.01
CA LYS A 96 -5.87 5.43 -0.27
C LYS A 96 -4.96 4.45 -1.04
N ILE A 97 -3.66 4.74 -1.16
CA ILE A 97 -2.74 3.88 -1.92
C ILE A 97 -2.59 2.48 -1.31
N LEU A 98 -2.71 2.32 0.03
CA LEU A 98 -2.71 1.00 0.66
C LEU A 98 -3.83 0.11 0.08
N THR A 99 -5.00 0.68 -0.24
CA THR A 99 -6.12 -0.06 -0.88
C THR A 99 -5.85 -0.48 -2.32
N MET A 100 -4.80 0.05 -2.94
CA MET A 100 -4.43 -0.22 -4.33
C MET A 100 -3.23 -1.17 -4.44
N MET A 101 -2.58 -1.48 -3.32
CA MET A 101 -1.44 -2.39 -3.28
C MET A 101 -1.88 -3.84 -3.44
N ASP A 102 -1.03 -4.62 -4.10
CA ASP A 102 -1.28 -6.03 -4.38
C ASP A 102 -0.51 -6.89 -3.37
N LEU A 103 -1.24 -7.37 -2.38
CA LEU A 103 -0.75 -8.28 -1.34
C LEU A 103 -1.20 -9.73 -1.60
N THR A 104 -1.73 -10.03 -2.78
CA THR A 104 -2.10 -11.41 -3.12
C THR A 104 -0.86 -12.30 -3.15
N GLY A 105 -0.96 -13.48 -2.52
CA GLY A 105 0.14 -14.45 -2.46
C GLY A 105 1.29 -14.08 -1.52
N CYS A 106 1.15 -13.06 -0.66
CA CYS A 106 2.15 -12.81 0.38
C CYS A 106 1.99 -13.77 1.58
N ALA A 107 3.03 -13.91 2.40
CA ALA A 107 3.00 -14.79 3.56
C ALA A 107 1.92 -14.38 4.56
N GLN A 108 1.23 -15.35 5.17
CA GLN A 108 0.20 -15.07 6.18
C GLN A 108 0.72 -14.28 7.39
N SER A 109 2.00 -14.43 7.74
CA SER A 109 2.66 -13.61 8.76
C SER A 109 2.62 -12.13 8.39
N THR A 110 2.91 -11.79 7.14
CA THR A 110 2.83 -10.42 6.59
C THR A 110 1.41 -9.88 6.61
N VAL A 111 0.41 -10.68 6.21
CA VAL A 111 -1.00 -10.24 6.25
C VAL A 111 -1.44 -9.95 7.69
N LYS A 112 -1.07 -10.82 8.64
CA LYS A 112 -1.35 -10.62 10.08
C LYS A 112 -0.67 -9.37 10.63
N GLU A 113 0.60 -9.16 10.31
CA GLU A 113 1.33 -7.96 10.68
C GLU A 113 0.66 -6.71 10.12
N MET A 114 0.30 -6.72 8.83
CA MET A 114 -0.38 -5.61 8.18
C MET A 114 -1.74 -5.31 8.80
N LYS A 115 -2.48 -6.34 9.25
CA LYS A 115 -3.75 -6.14 9.98
C LYS A 115 -3.51 -5.40 11.29
N ILE A 116 -2.50 -5.78 12.06
CA ILE A 116 -2.14 -5.11 13.32
C ILE A 116 -1.77 -3.65 13.06
N LEU A 117 -0.92 -3.39 12.06
CA LEU A 117 -0.55 -2.03 11.68
C LEU A 117 -1.78 -1.21 11.23
N THR A 118 -2.69 -1.82 10.47
CA THR A 118 -3.92 -1.17 10.01
C THR A 118 -4.85 -0.81 11.16
N THR A 119 -5.02 -1.69 12.16
CA THR A 119 -5.81 -1.37 13.36
C THR A 119 -5.19 -0.19 14.10
N ARG A 120 -3.87 -0.18 14.30
CA ARG A 120 -3.19 0.96 14.93
C ARG A 120 -3.36 2.26 14.14
N MET A 121 -3.25 2.22 12.82
CA MET A 121 -3.51 3.40 11.97
C MET A 121 -4.94 3.92 12.11
N ILE A 122 -5.94 3.03 12.27
CA ILE A 122 -7.34 3.44 12.48
C ILE A 122 -7.51 4.13 13.84
N GLU A 123 -6.78 3.70 14.87
CA GLU A 123 -6.83 4.28 16.22
C GLU A 123 -6.14 5.66 16.30
N GLU A 124 -5.06 5.87 15.54
CA GLU A 124 -4.23 7.08 15.60
C GLU A 124 -4.70 8.20 14.64
N ILE A 125 -5.54 7.91 13.65
CA ILE A 125 -5.95 8.89 12.62
C ILE A 125 -7.35 9.45 12.91
N GLU A 126 -7.46 10.78 13.04
CA GLU A 126 -8.74 11.47 13.23
C GLU A 126 -9.53 11.69 11.93
N ASP A 127 -8.87 11.77 10.77
CA ASP A 127 -9.52 12.03 9.48
C ASP A 127 -10.43 10.85 9.08
N SER A 128 -11.75 11.06 9.14
CA SER A 128 -12.75 10.03 8.84
C SER A 128 -12.67 9.46 7.41
N VAL A 129 -12.14 10.20 6.44
CA VAL A 129 -11.98 9.74 5.05
C VAL A 129 -10.78 8.80 4.92
N ALA A 130 -9.68 9.11 5.60
CA ALA A 130 -8.54 8.21 5.75
C ALA A 130 -8.96 6.92 6.47
N VAL A 131 -9.70 7.04 7.59
CA VAL A 131 -10.24 5.89 8.33
C VAL A 131 -11.17 5.02 7.47
N LYS A 132 -12.00 5.61 6.60
CA LYS A 132 -12.81 4.83 5.63
C LYS A 132 -11.93 4.04 4.67
N SER A 133 -10.84 4.64 4.18
CA SER A 133 -9.88 3.95 3.30
C SER A 133 -9.17 2.81 4.03
N LEU A 134 -8.77 3.02 5.29
CA LEU A 134 -8.15 1.99 6.12
C LEU A 134 -9.11 0.84 6.46
N ASN A 135 -10.39 1.14 6.74
CA ASN A 135 -11.40 0.11 6.93
C ASN A 135 -11.61 -0.74 5.67
N LYS A 136 -11.58 -0.12 4.48
CA LYS A 136 -11.60 -0.86 3.20
C LYS A 136 -10.38 -1.77 3.08
N PHE A 137 -9.18 -1.25 3.37
CA PHE A 137 -7.95 -2.03 3.35
C PHE A 137 -7.99 -3.19 4.35
N HIS A 138 -8.46 -2.95 5.57
CA HIS A 138 -8.61 -3.98 6.60
C HIS A 138 -9.53 -5.12 6.14
N LYS A 139 -10.66 -4.80 5.48
CA LYS A 139 -11.55 -5.80 4.89
C LYS A 139 -10.86 -6.62 3.79
N MET A 140 -10.04 -5.99 2.95
CA MET A 140 -9.25 -6.71 1.94
C MET A 140 -8.28 -7.71 2.59
N LEU A 141 -7.63 -7.32 3.69
CA LEU A 141 -6.73 -8.20 4.44
C LEU A 141 -7.47 -9.37 5.10
N LEU A 142 -8.71 -9.17 5.57
CA LEU A 142 -9.54 -10.26 6.11
C LEU A 142 -9.82 -11.33 5.06
N ILE A 143 -10.19 -10.92 3.84
CA ILE A 143 -10.44 -11.84 2.73
C ILE A 143 -9.19 -12.67 2.40
N LEU A 144 -8.00 -12.05 2.44
CA LEU A 144 -6.73 -12.75 2.21
C LEU A 144 -6.39 -13.78 3.31
N THR A 145 -6.85 -13.58 4.55
CA THR A 145 -6.66 -14.56 5.62
C THR A 145 -7.69 -15.70 5.60
N ASP A 146 -8.91 -15.44 5.11
CA ASP A 146 -9.99 -16.44 5.09
C ASP A 146 -9.91 -17.40 3.89
N SER A 147 -9.19 -17.00 2.83
CA SER A 147 -9.03 -17.77 1.58
C SER A 147 -8.19 -19.05 1.72
N GLU A 148 -7.60 -19.34 2.89
CA GLU A 148 -6.84 -20.58 3.14
C GLU A 148 -7.65 -21.68 3.85
N ASN A 149 -8.90 -21.41 4.26
CA ASN A 149 -9.75 -22.42 4.89
C ASN A 149 -10.66 -23.19 3.90
N GLY A 150 -10.50 -22.98 2.58
CA GLY A 150 -11.28 -23.67 1.57
C GLY A 150 -10.59 -23.68 0.22
N GLU A 151 -10.41 -24.88 -0.35
CA GLU A 151 -9.86 -25.11 -1.68
C GLU A 151 -10.66 -24.36 -2.78
N ILE A 152 -9.94 -23.51 -3.53
CA ILE A 152 -10.05 -23.14 -4.95
C ILE A 152 -11.46 -22.90 -5.55
N GLN A 153 -11.72 -21.68 -6.06
CA GLN A 153 -11.83 -21.44 -7.52
C GLN A 153 -11.89 -19.93 -7.85
N GLY A 154 -11.14 -19.53 -8.88
CA GLY A 154 -11.05 -18.17 -9.38
C GLY A 154 -12.39 -17.57 -9.80
N ALA A 155 -12.74 -16.47 -9.14
CA ALA A 155 -13.52 -15.32 -9.58
C ALA A 155 -13.34 -14.33 -8.41
N PHE A 156 -12.96 -13.07 -8.54
CA PHE A 156 -13.47 -12.08 -9.47
C PHE A 156 -12.68 -10.81 -9.20
N VAL A 157 -11.88 -10.39 -10.18
CA VAL A 157 -11.50 -8.98 -10.33
C VAL A 157 -12.78 -8.25 -10.74
N ALA A 158 -13.55 -7.78 -9.75
CA ALA A 158 -14.51 -6.67 -9.89
C ALA A 158 -15.24 -6.44 -8.55
N VAL A 159 -14.61 -5.70 -7.64
CA VAL A 159 -15.38 -4.93 -6.65
C VAL A 159 -15.21 -3.45 -6.99
N SER A 160 -15.78 -3.10 -8.14
CA SER A 160 -16.03 -1.73 -8.58
C SER A 160 -17.35 -1.71 -9.34
N CYS A 161 -18.44 -2.11 -8.69
CA CYS A 161 -19.81 -1.80 -9.06
C CYS A 161 -20.67 -2.20 -7.87
N LEU A 162 -21.26 -1.21 -7.21
CA LEU A 162 -22.55 -1.17 -6.50
C LEU A 162 -22.50 0.01 -5.52
N ASP A 163 -22.35 1.22 -6.06
CA ASP A 163 -23.18 2.31 -5.56
C ASP A 163 -24.55 2.07 -6.23
N SER A 164 -25.54 1.73 -5.41
CA SER A 164 -26.94 1.77 -5.81
C SER A 164 -27.68 2.42 -4.66
N ASN A 165 -28.20 3.61 -4.98
CA ASN A 165 -29.30 4.33 -4.36
C ASN A 165 -29.93 3.69 -3.12
N ASP A 166 -29.90 4.45 -2.02
CA ASP A 166 -31.11 5.02 -1.43
C ASP A 166 -30.79 6.38 -0.79
#